data_AF-A0A950WHN8-F1
#
_entry.id   AF-A0A950WHN8-F1
#
_cell.length_a   1.000
_cell.length_b   1.000
_cell.length_c   1.000
_cell.angle_alpha   90.00
_cell.angle_beta   90.00
_cell.angle_gamma   90.00
#
_symmetry.space_group_name_H-M   'P 1'
#
loop_
_entity.id
_entity.type
_entity.pdbx_description
1 polymer ?
#
loop_
_entity_poly.entity_id
_entity_poly.type
_entity_poly.pdbx_seq_one_letter_code
_entity_poly.pdbx_strand_id
1 'polypeptide(L)'
;MSPSSQARLIATRSYVFIKTDSLEEGVAQEALLRNPDGGFLLYIAEQVGTSLSNERYANVGAREALIWINQPSDGLGSFWD
;
A
#
# COMPACT_ATOMS: atom_id res chain seq x y z
N MET A 1 19.13 -26.35 -4.74
CA MET A 1 17.83 -25.66 -4.73
C MET A 1 18.06 -24.31 -4.06
N SER A 2 18.10 -23.23 -4.82
CA SER A 2 18.20 -21.88 -4.24
C SER A 2 16.89 -21.55 -3.52
N PRO A 3 16.91 -20.93 -2.32
CA PRO A 3 15.68 -20.57 -1.64
C PRO A 3 14.91 -19.59 -2.53
N SER A 4 13.60 -19.83 -2.64
CA SER A 4 12.66 -19.01 -3.39
C SER A 4 12.87 -17.54 -3.03
N SER A 5 13.31 -16.73 -4.00
CA SER A 5 13.49 -15.29 -3.86
C SER A 5 12.11 -14.64 -3.86
N GLN A 6 11.35 -14.86 -2.80
CA GLN A 6 10.03 -14.27 -2.61
C GLN A 6 10.16 -12.99 -1.79
N ALA A 7 9.38 -11.99 -2.18
CA ALA A 7 9.27 -10.75 -1.42
C ALA A 7 8.79 -11.06 0.00
N ARG A 8 9.41 -10.43 1.00
CA ARG A 8 9.06 -10.60 2.41
C ARG A 8 8.13 -9.47 2.84
N LEU A 9 6.97 -9.81 3.37
CA LEU A 9 6.08 -8.81 3.98
C LEU A 9 6.77 -8.13 5.18
N ILE A 10 6.80 -6.80 5.19
CA ILE A 10 7.30 -5.99 6.31
C ILE A 10 6.13 -5.56 7.19
N ALA A 11 5.11 -4.95 6.58
CA ALA A 11 3.97 -4.38 7.28
C ALA A 11 2.76 -4.24 6.35
N THR A 12 1.57 -4.22 6.94
CA THR A 12 0.31 -3.95 6.25
C THR A 12 -0.47 -2.89 7.01
N ARG A 13 -1.35 -2.20 6.30
CA ARG A 13 -2.40 -1.38 6.91
C ARG A 13 -3.63 -1.37 6.04
N SER A 14 -4.77 -1.14 6.68
CA SER A 14 -6.04 -0.90 6.01
C SER A 14 -6.70 0.32 6.62
N TYR A 15 -7.33 1.15 5.80
CA TYR A 15 -8.04 2.33 6.23
C TYR A 15 -9.25 2.60 5.35
N VAL A 16 -10.23 3.30 5.92
CA VAL A 16 -11.44 3.72 5.22
C VAL A 16 -11.17 5.08 4.57
N PHE A 17 -11.67 5.29 3.36
CA PHE A 17 -11.60 6.56 2.64
C PHE A 17 -12.93 6.86 1.94
N ILE A 18 -13.14 8.12 1.55
CA ILE A 18 -14.27 8.50 0.70
C ILE A 18 -13.77 8.70 -0.72
N LYS A 19 -14.32 7.96 -1.68
CA LYS A 19 -13.95 8.10 -3.08
C LYS A 19 -14.44 9.44 -3.61
N THR A 20 -13.56 10.27 -4.17
CA THR A 20 -13.88 11.66 -4.49
C THR A 20 -14.89 11.82 -5.63
N ASP A 21 -14.95 10.87 -6.57
CA ASP A 21 -15.84 10.91 -7.72
C ASP A 21 -17.26 10.41 -7.41
N SER A 22 -17.41 9.36 -6.60
CA SER A 22 -18.71 8.77 -6.25
C SER A 22 -19.24 9.18 -4.87
N LEU A 23 -18.39 9.76 -4.02
CA LEU A 23 -18.66 10.03 -2.60
C LEU A 23 -19.03 8.79 -1.79
N GLU A 24 -18.67 7.61 -2.29
CA GLU A 24 -18.90 6.34 -1.60
C GLU A 24 -17.73 6.02 -0.66
N GLU A 25 -18.06 5.32 0.42
CA GLU A 25 -17.06 4.76 1.31
C GLU A 25 -16.31 3.61 0.63
N GLY A 26 -14.99 3.69 0.68
CA GLY A 26 -14.07 2.68 0.21
C GLY A 26 -13.13 2.21 1.30
N VAL A 27 -12.50 1.06 1.07
CA VAL A 27 -11.45 0.50 1.93
C VAL A 27 -10.18 0.40 1.12
N ALA A 28 -9.12 1.02 1.60
CA ALA A 28 -7.77 0.86 1.08
C ALA A 28 -7.03 -0.21 1.88
N GLN A 29 -6.29 -1.06 1.19
CA GLN A 29 -5.35 -2.02 1.75
C GLN A 29 -3.98 -1.75 1.17
N GLU A 30 -2.99 -1.64 2.03
CA GLU A 30 -1.62 -1.38 1.64
C GLU A 30 -0.69 -2.39 2.30
N ALA A 31 0.32 -2.84 1.56
CA ALA A 31 1.35 -3.75 2.06
C ALA A 31 2.73 -3.30 1.59
N LEU A 32 3.64 -3.12 2.54
CA LEU A 32 5.05 -2.86 2.26
C LEU A 32 5.81 -4.18 2.30
N LEU A 33 6.50 -4.48 1.21
CA LEU A 33 7.31 -5.69 1.05
C LEU A 33 8.78 -5.33 0.86
N ARG A 34 9.66 -6.23 1.32
CA ARG A 34 11.07 -6.25 0.97
C ARG A 34 11.29 -7.19 -0.20
N ASN A 35 11.85 -6.68 -1.28
CA ASN A 35 12.24 -7.52 -2.42
C ASN A 35 13.53 -8.31 -2.10
N PRO A 36 13.76 -9.45 -2.77
CA PRO A 36 14.97 -10.24 -2.60
C PRO A 36 16.27 -9.51 -2.97
N ASP A 37 16.18 -8.54 -3.90
CA ASP A 37 17.29 -7.67 -4.32
C ASP A 37 17.62 -6.57 -3.27
N GLY A 38 16.88 -6.52 -2.17
CA GLY A 38 17.04 -5.51 -1.14
C GLY A 38 16.26 -4.22 -1.40
N GLY A 39 15.48 -4.11 -2.47
CA GLY A 39 14.54 -3.00 -2.69
C GLY A 39 13.26 -3.11 -1.84
N PHE A 40 12.41 -2.10 -1.94
CA PHE A 40 11.09 -2.09 -1.30
C PHE A 40 10.00 -1.94 -2.36
N LEU A 41 8.91 -2.68 -2.15
CA LEU A 41 7.71 -2.64 -3.00
C LEU A 41 6.52 -2.29 -2.13
N LEU A 42 5.77 -1.26 -2.52
CA LEU A 42 4.50 -0.91 -1.91
C LEU A 42 3.38 -1.40 -2.80
N TYR A 43 2.54 -2.27 -2.25
CA TYR A 43 1.28 -2.70 -2.84
C TYR A 43 0.15 -1.83 -2.28
N ILE A 44 -0.76 -1.39 -3.16
CA ILE A 44 -1.95 -0.60 -2.81
C ILE A 44 -3.13 -1.18 -3.57
N ALA A 45 -4.19 -1.49 -2.85
CA ALA A 45 -5.47 -1.91 -3.38
C ALA A 45 -6.60 -1.10 -2.75
N GLU A 46 -7.54 -0.66 -3.57
CA GLU A 46 -8.69 0.15 -3.14
C GLU A 46 -9.97 -0.55 -3.59
N GLN A 47 -10.87 -0.81 -2.64
CA GLN A 47 -12.17 -1.40 -2.90
C GLN A 47 -13.26 -0.38 -2.59
N VAL A 48 -14.24 -0.24 -3.48
CA VAL A 48 -15.45 0.55 -3.24
C VAL A 48 -16.66 -0.35 -3.45
N GLY A 49 -17.53 -0.42 -2.43
CA GLY A 49 -18.57 -1.45 -2.36
C GLY A 49 -17.97 -2.86 -2.41
N THR A 50 -18.37 -3.66 -3.41
CA THR A 50 -17.85 -5.02 -3.63
C THR A 50 -16.81 -5.11 -4.75
N SER A 51 -16.45 -3.98 -5.37
CA SER A 51 -15.57 -3.95 -6.54
C SER A 51 -14.17 -3.45 -6.19
N LEU A 52 -13.15 -4.16 -6.66
CA LEU A 52 -11.77 -3.67 -6.65
C LEU A 52 -11.66 -2.53 -7.65
N SER A 53 -11.55 -1.30 -7.14
CA SER A 53 -11.56 -0.08 -7.92
C SER A 53 -10.18 0.30 -8.44
N ASN A 54 -9.13 -0.05 -7.72
CA ASN A 54 -7.75 0.25 -8.08
C ASN A 54 -6.82 -0.79 -7.44
N GLU A 55 -5.80 -1.21 -8.18
CA GLU A 55 -4.75 -2.10 -7.70
C GLU A 55 -3.43 -1.72 -8.37
N ARG A 56 -2.41 -1.43 -7.58
CA ARG A 56 -1.11 -0.99 -8.10
C ARG A 56 0.04 -1.41 -7.21
N TYR A 57 1.21 -1.46 -7.82
CA TYR A 57 2.50 -1.64 -7.17
C TYR A 57 3.40 -0.44 -7.45
N ALA A 58 4.15 0.01 -6.45
CA ALA A 58 5.14 1.06 -6.58
C ALA A 58 6.47 0.62 -5.96
N ASN A 59 7.56 0.74 -6.72
CA ASN A 59 8.90 0.62 -6.13
C ASN A 59 9.19 1.89 -5.34
N VAL A 60 9.61 1.72 -4.09
CA VAL A 60 9.87 2.84 -3.18
C VAL A 60 11.28 2.75 -2.63
N GLY A 61 11.89 3.90 -2.35
CA GLY A 61 13.18 3.95 -1.68
C GLY A 61 13.06 3.64 -0.18
N ALA A 62 14.21 3.45 0.47
CA ALA A 62 14.25 3.20 1.91
C ALA A 62 13.64 4.35 2.73
N ARG A 63 13.79 5.59 2.25
CA ARG A 63 13.22 6.78 2.89
C ARG A 63 11.70 6.76 2.84
N GLU A 64 11.13 6.52 1.67
CA GLU A 64 9.69 6.46 1.45
C GLU A 64 9.06 5.30 2.23
N ALA A 65 9.74 4.14 2.27
CA ALA A 65 9.35 3.01 3.10
C ALA A 65 9.29 3.37 4.60
N LEU A 66 10.30 4.07 5.12
CA LEU A 66 10.32 4.51 6.51
C LEU A 66 9.23 5.54 6.82
N ILE A 67 8.98 6.48 5.90
CA ILE A 67 7.88 7.45 6.05
C ILE A 67 6.54 6.71 6.11
N TRP A 68 6.30 5.79 5.17
CA TRP A 68 5.08 5.00 5.10
C TRP A 68 4.83 4.21 6.39
N ILE A 69 5.86 3.54 6.94
CA ILE A 69 5.76 2.76 8.19
C ILE A 69 5.35 3.63 9.39
N ASN A 70 5.86 4.86 9.47
CA ASN A 70 5.64 5.74 10.62
C ASN A 70 4.44 6.67 10.46
N GLN A 71 3.75 6.63 9.31
CA GLN A 71 2.61 7.50 9.08
C GLN A 71 1.37 6.95 9.81
N PRO A 72 0.68 7.78 10.62
CA PRO A 72 -0.55 7.38 11.29
C PRO A 72 -1.66 7.07 10.27
N SER A 73 -2.47 6.07 10.58
CA SER A 73 -3.60 5.59 9.77
C SER A 73 -4.68 6.67 9.56
N ASP A 74 -4.73 7.63 10.47
CA ASP A 74 -5.83 8.56 10.70
C ASP A 74 -5.75 9.81 9.80
N GLY A 75 -4.67 9.96 9.02
CA GLY A 75 -4.38 11.13 8.18
C GLY A 75 -4.14 10.80 6.70
N LEU A 76 -4.67 9.67 6.21
CA LEU A 76 -4.39 9.17 4.87
C LEU A 76 -5.41 9.71 3.85
N GLY A 77 -4.90 10.47 2.86
CA GLY A 77 -5.67 11.11 1.80
C GLY A 77 -4.95 12.25 1.07
N SER A 78 -3.75 12.66 1.53
CA SER A 78 -3.11 13.91 1.05
C SER A 78 -1.69 13.78 0.47
N PHE A 79 -1.17 12.58 0.20
CA PHE A 79 0.24 12.42 -0.21
C PHE A 79 0.49 11.76 -1.56
N TRP A 80 -0.54 11.22 -2.22
CA TRP A 80 -0.38 10.51 -3.49
C TRP A 80 -1.23 11.16 -4.57
N ASP A 81 -1.02 12.46 -4.79
CA ASP A 81 -1.34 13.13 -6.07
C ASP A 81 -0.15 13.02 -7.03
#